data_AF-A0A654FC51-F1
#
_entry.id   AF-A0A654FC51-F1
#
_cell.length_a   1.000
_cell.length_b   1.000
_cell.length_c   1.000
_cell.angle_alpha   90.00
_cell.angle_beta   90.00
_cell.angle_gamma   90.00
#
_symmetry.space_group_name_H-M   'P 1'
#
loop_
_entity.id
_entity.type
_entity.pdbx_description
1 polymer ?
#
loop_
_entity_poly.entity_id
_entity_poly.type
_entity_poly.pdbx_seq_one_letter_code
_entity_poly.pdbx_strand_id
1 'polypeptide(L)'
;MASFDTTIGDSQDTQEVKSKGPYKKWFEPEHQMLLRLLVEEINQRLRNANGKFNKLVETRFFPTIHKHFGTNKTYTEYRNRMKILKGMYNSLSDLLRFSFGFGWDPTTT
;
A
#
# COMPACT_ATOMS: atom_id res chain seq x y z
N MET A 1 -47.32 -44.90 11.69
CA MET A 1 -46.23 -44.55 12.62
C MET A 1 -45.18 -43.78 11.83
N ALA A 2 -44.55 -42.82 12.49
CA ALA A 2 -44.04 -41.54 11.99
C ALA A 2 -42.98 -41.56 10.88
N SER A 3 -43.07 -40.56 9.99
CA SER A 3 -41.97 -39.96 9.24
C SER A 3 -40.91 -39.40 10.16
N PHE A 4 -39.64 -39.45 9.73
CA PHE A 4 -38.62 -38.50 10.17
C PHE A 4 -37.84 -38.01 8.94
N ASP A 5 -38.28 -36.87 8.42
CA ASP A 5 -37.46 -36.00 7.58
C ASP A 5 -36.25 -35.54 8.39
N THR A 6 -35.06 -35.85 7.91
CA THR A 6 -33.82 -35.29 8.46
C THR A 6 -33.63 -33.91 7.89
N THR A 7 -34.00 -32.91 8.69
CA THR A 7 -33.69 -31.50 8.45
C THR A 7 -32.19 -31.28 8.70
N ILE A 8 -31.37 -31.22 7.65
CA ILE A 8 -30.06 -30.55 7.74
C ILE A 8 -30.32 -29.06 7.50
N GLY A 9 -30.62 -28.36 8.59
CA GLY A 9 -30.45 -26.92 8.66
C GLY A 9 -28.98 -26.65 8.93
N ASP A 10 -28.17 -26.53 7.88
CA ASP A 10 -26.86 -25.91 8.02
C ASP A 10 -27.03 -24.41 7.80
N SER A 11 -26.82 -23.69 8.90
CA SER A 11 -26.83 -22.24 8.94
C SER A 11 -25.75 -21.71 8.01
N GLN A 12 -26.16 -21.09 6.91
CA GLN A 12 -25.29 -20.22 6.14
C GLN A 12 -24.96 -19.02 7.02
N ASP A 13 -23.88 -19.11 7.79
CA ASP A 13 -23.15 -17.94 8.27
C ASP A 13 -22.59 -17.27 7.02
N THR A 14 -23.43 -16.44 6.41
CA THR A 14 -23.09 -15.66 5.23
C THR A 14 -22.17 -14.58 5.73
N GLN A 15 -20.88 -14.90 5.81
CA GLN A 15 -19.85 -13.88 5.85
C GLN A 15 -20.05 -13.05 4.59
N GLU A 16 -20.68 -11.88 4.77
CA GLU A 16 -20.68 -10.82 3.78
C GLU A 16 -19.21 -10.56 3.44
N VAL A 17 -18.75 -11.18 2.36
CA VAL A 17 -17.53 -10.80 1.68
C VAL A 17 -17.82 -9.39 1.21
N LYS A 18 -17.48 -8.40 2.04
CA LYS A 18 -17.44 -7.00 1.66
C LYS A 18 -16.63 -6.95 0.39
N SER A 19 -17.34 -6.80 -0.73
CA SER A 19 -16.72 -6.70 -2.04
C SER A 19 -15.76 -5.52 -1.91
N LYS A 20 -14.46 -5.83 -1.95
CA LYS A 20 -13.44 -4.79 -1.92
C LYS A 20 -13.73 -3.94 -3.14
N GLY A 21 -14.28 -2.75 -2.92
CA GLY A 21 -14.58 -1.81 -3.99
C GLY A 21 -13.36 -1.68 -4.91
N PRO A 22 -13.58 -1.36 -6.20
CA PRO A 22 -12.54 -1.41 -7.21
C PRO A 22 -11.28 -0.72 -6.70
N TYR A 23 -10.17 -1.47 -6.64
CA TYR A 23 -8.89 -0.95 -6.17
C TYR A 23 -8.51 0.24 -7.05
N LYS A 24 -8.55 1.45 -6.49
CA LYS A 24 -8.07 2.64 -7.18
C LYS A 24 -6.56 2.51 -7.35
N LYS A 25 -6.18 2.07 -8.54
CA LYS A 25 -4.80 1.84 -8.95
C LYS A 25 -4.01 3.15 -8.83
N TRP A 26 -2.81 3.05 -8.26
CA TRP A 26 -1.80 4.11 -8.37
C TRP A 26 -1.12 3.93 -9.72
N PHE A 27 -1.19 4.94 -10.57
CA PHE A 27 -0.45 4.94 -11.83
C PHE A 27 1.04 5.18 -11.55
N GLU A 28 1.91 4.65 -12.42
CA GLU A 28 3.36 4.74 -12.22
C GLU A 28 3.84 6.19 -12.02
N PRO A 29 3.39 7.20 -12.79
CA PRO A 29 3.78 8.58 -12.56
C PRO A 29 3.35 9.14 -11.19
N GLU A 30 2.12 8.82 -10.74
CA GLU A 30 1.62 9.22 -9.42
C GLU A 30 2.45 8.59 -8.31
N HIS A 31 2.79 7.32 -8.50
CA HIS A 31 3.61 6.57 -7.57
C HIS A 31 5.01 7.16 -7.44
N GLN A 32 5.66 7.47 -8.56
CA GLN A 32 6.98 8.09 -8.58
C GLN A 32 6.96 9.46 -7.90
N MET A 33 5.92 10.27 -8.14
CA MET A 33 5.76 11.54 -7.45
C MET A 33 5.60 11.36 -5.93
N LEU A 34 4.80 10.37 -5.50
CA LEU A 34 4.66 10.06 -4.08
C LEU A 34 6.02 9.69 -3.43
N LEU A 35 6.83 8.86 -4.10
CA LEU A 35 8.17 8.49 -3.61
C LEU A 35 9.09 9.70 -3.49
N ARG A 36 9.12 10.58 -4.51
CA ARG A 36 9.92 11.82 -4.49
C ARG A 36 9.54 12.71 -3.32
N LEU A 37 8.24 12.93 -3.12
CA LEU A 37 7.75 13.73 -2.00
C LEU A 37 8.17 13.13 -0.66
N LEU A 38 8.06 11.82 -0.47
CA LEU A 38 8.53 11.16 0.76
C LEU A 38 10.02 11.41 0.99
N VAL A 39 10.87 11.26 -0.03
CA VAL A 39 12.32 11.49 0.07
C VAL A 39 12.64 12.95 0.37
N GLU A 40 11.97 13.90 -0.27
CA GLU A 40 12.15 15.32 -0.01
C GLU A 40 11.84 15.70 1.45
N GLU A 41 10.72 15.22 2.00
CA GLU A 41 10.35 15.48 3.40
C GLU A 41 11.34 14.89 4.40
N ILE A 42 11.85 13.71 4.07
CA ILE A 42 12.90 13.04 4.83
C ILE A 42 14.14 13.92 4.90
N ASN A 43 14.56 14.45 3.75
CA ASN A 43 15.73 15.31 3.62
C ASN A 43 15.53 16.67 4.29
N GLN A 44 14.31 17.21 4.26
CA GLN A 44 13.95 18.48 4.90
C GLN A 44 13.69 18.34 6.42
N ARG A 45 13.80 17.12 6.98
CA ARG A 45 13.50 16.80 8.39
C ARG A 45 12.08 17.18 8.83
N LEU A 46 11.14 17.30 7.91
CA LEU A 46 9.77 17.77 8.17
C LEU A 46 8.83 16.68 8.70
N ARG A 47 9.37 15.65 9.35
CA ARG A 47 8.58 14.59 9.96
C ARG A 47 8.00 15.06 11.28
N ASN A 48 6.82 14.56 11.65
CA ASN A 48 6.31 14.82 13.01
C ASN A 48 7.20 14.14 14.07
N ALA A 49 6.98 14.45 15.35
CA ALA A 49 7.78 13.91 16.47
C ALA A 49 7.87 12.37 16.50
N ASN A 50 6.93 11.68 15.86
CA ASN A 50 6.89 10.20 15.76
C ASN A 50 7.44 9.68 14.42
N GLY A 51 8.09 10.51 13.61
CA GLY A 51 8.60 10.14 12.29
C GLY A 51 7.54 9.90 11.21
N LYS A 52 6.28 10.28 11.46
CA LYS A 52 5.13 10.01 10.57
C LYS A 52 4.80 11.22 9.68
N PHE A 53 4.24 10.94 8.51
CA PHE A 53 3.89 11.93 7.49
C PHE A 53 2.41 12.36 7.50
N ASN A 54 1.59 11.89 8.44
CA ASN A 54 0.12 12.03 8.37
C ASN A 54 -0.35 13.48 8.08
N LYS A 55 0.27 14.49 8.71
CA LYS A 55 -0.05 15.91 8.46
C LYS A 55 0.37 16.35 7.04
N LEU A 56 1.54 15.93 6.60
CA LEU A 56 2.09 16.23 5.27
C LEU A 56 1.30 15.58 4.13
N VAL A 57 0.65 14.44 4.39
CA VAL A 57 -0.22 13.79 3.41
C VAL A 57 -1.33 14.73 2.95
N GLU A 58 -2.03 15.34 3.91
CA GLU A 58 -3.14 16.26 3.62
C GLU A 58 -2.65 17.63 3.16
N THR A 59 -1.58 18.17 3.76
CA THR A 59 -1.16 19.55 3.48
C THR A 59 -0.21 19.70 2.30
N ARG A 60 0.45 18.63 1.85
CA ARG A 60 1.45 18.70 0.77
C ARG A 60 1.31 17.60 -0.27
N PHE A 61 1.17 16.33 0.14
CA PHE A 61 1.24 15.23 -0.81
C PHE A 61 0.01 15.20 -1.71
N PHE A 62 -1.18 15.19 -1.13
CA PHE A 62 -2.43 15.21 -1.89
C PHE A 62 -2.57 16.49 -2.74
N PRO A 63 -2.35 17.72 -2.23
CA PRO A 63 -2.39 18.91 -3.07
C PRO A 63 -1.46 18.82 -4.28
N THR A 64 -0.24 18.32 -4.11
CA THR A 64 0.74 18.19 -5.19
C THR A 64 0.31 17.14 -6.21
N ILE A 65 -0.04 15.93 -5.76
CA ILE A 65 -0.45 14.82 -6.64
C ILE A 65 -1.74 15.18 -7.38
N HIS A 66 -2.75 15.71 -6.68
CA HIS A 66 -4.04 16.07 -7.29
C HIS A 66 -3.88 17.19 -8.32
N LYS A 67 -3.03 18.19 -8.04
CA LYS A 67 -2.71 19.26 -8.99
C LYS A 67 -2.02 18.73 -10.25
N HIS A 68 -1.09 17.78 -10.11
CA HIS A 68 -0.32 17.26 -11.24
C HIS A 68 -1.08 16.24 -12.09
N PHE A 69 -1.93 15.41 -11.49
CA PHE A 69 -2.58 14.28 -12.17
C PHE A 69 -4.10 14.40 -12.28
N GLY A 70 -4.70 15.45 -11.71
CA GLY A 70 -6.15 15.63 -11.69
C GLY A 70 -6.90 14.55 -10.90
N THR A 71 -6.20 13.79 -10.05
CA THR A 71 -6.79 12.68 -9.29
C THR A 71 -7.31 13.13 -7.94
N ASN A 72 -8.18 12.31 -7.33
CA ASN A 72 -8.68 12.53 -5.99
C ASN A 72 -8.43 11.26 -5.16
N LYS A 73 -7.18 11.13 -4.71
CA LYS A 73 -6.73 10.04 -3.86
C LYS A 73 -7.22 10.26 -2.44
N THR A 74 -7.69 9.18 -1.83
CA THR A 74 -8.14 9.20 -0.45
C THR A 74 -7.04 8.76 0.51
N TYR A 75 -7.19 9.09 1.80
CA TYR A 75 -6.26 8.61 2.84
C TYR A 75 -6.22 7.07 2.93
N THR A 76 -7.34 6.40 2.63
CA THR A 76 -7.41 4.93 2.56
C THR A 76 -6.52 4.38 1.44
N GLU A 77 -6.55 4.99 0.26
CA GLU A 77 -5.70 4.60 -0.87
C GLU A 77 -4.23 4.86 -0.58
N TYR A 78 -3.90 5.99 0.08
CA TYR A 78 -2.56 6.28 0.56
C TYR A 78 -2.08 5.22 1.56
N ARG A 79 -2.88 4.88 2.59
CA ARG A 79 -2.51 3.84 3.56
C ARG A 79 -2.24 2.50 2.88
N ASN A 80 -3.08 2.11 1.93
CA ASN A 80 -2.89 0.88 1.17
C ASN A 80 -1.58 0.92 0.38
N ARG A 81 -1.24 2.06 -0.23
CA ARG A 81 0.04 2.23 -0.93
C ARG A 81 1.24 2.15 0.03
N MET A 82 1.16 2.77 1.20
CA MET A 82 2.21 2.68 2.21
C MET A 82 2.41 1.25 2.73
N LYS A 83 1.35 0.44 2.83
CA LYS A 83 1.49 -1.00 3.16
C LYS A 83 2.28 -1.75 2.09
N ILE A 84 1.99 -1.50 0.81
CA ILE A 84 2.73 -2.11 -0.31
C ILE A 84 4.20 -1.69 -0.27
N LEU A 85 4.48 -0.40 -0.09
CA LEU A 85 5.85 0.13 0.01
C LEU A 85 6.63 -0.50 1.17
N LYS A 86 5.98 -0.66 2.33
CA LYS A 86 6.59 -1.35 3.47
C LYS A 86 6.92 -2.81 3.13
N GLY A 87 6.04 -3.51 2.42
CA GLY A 87 6.30 -4.87 1.94
C GLY A 87 7.53 -4.94 1.03
N MET A 88 7.60 -4.06 0.03
CA MET A 88 8.76 -3.98 -0.88
C MET A 88 10.06 -3.69 -0.13
N TYR A 89 10.03 -2.72 0.80
CA TYR A 89 11.18 -2.40 1.64
C TYR A 89 11.63 -3.61 2.46
N ASN A 90 10.70 -4.32 3.10
CA ASN A 90 11.03 -5.50 3.89
C ASN A 90 11.67 -6.59 3.02
N SER A 91 11.12 -6.88 1.84
CA SER A 91 11.69 -7.86 0.91
C SER A 91 13.11 -7.49 0.47
N LEU A 92 13.35 -6.20 0.16
CA LEU A 92 14.70 -5.72 -0.16
C LEU A 92 15.63 -5.78 1.05
N SER A 93 15.14 -5.44 2.24
CA SER A 93 15.91 -5.52 3.47
C SER A 93 16.30 -6.96 3.80
N ASP A 94 15.41 -7.93 3.55
CA ASP A 94 15.69 -9.36 3.72
C ASP A 94 16.74 -9.83 2.71
N LEU A 95 16.57 -9.45 1.44
CA LEU A 95 17.57 -9.74 0.40
C LEU A 95 18.96 -9.22 0.80
N LEU A 96 19.05 -7.97 1.24
CA LEU A 96 20.32 -7.37 1.68
C LEU A 96 20.91 -8.07 2.90
N ARG A 97 20.07 -8.43 3.89
CA ARG A 97 20.50 -9.14 5.10
C ARG A 97 21.06 -10.53 4.80
N PHE A 98 20.51 -11.21 3.80
CA PHE A 98 20.91 -12.56 3.39
C PHE A 98 21.71 -12.59 2.09
N SER A 99 22.31 -11.46 1.69
CA SER A 99 23.00 -11.28 0.41
C SER A 99 24.38 -11.94 0.31
N PHE A 100 24.75 -12.82 1.24
CA PHE A 100 26.05 -13.50 1.16
C PHE A 100 26.11 -14.40 -0.07
N GLY A 101 27.04 -14.11 -0.98
CA GLY A 101 27.16 -14.78 -2.29
C GLY A 101 26.21 -14.24 -3.37
N PHE A 102 25.40 -13.22 -3.07
CA PHE A 102 24.60 -12.51 -4.09
C PHE A 102 25.49 -11.56 -4.89
N GLY A 103 25.35 -11.59 -6.22
CA GLY A 103 26.00 -10.68 -7.16
C GLY A 103 25.11 -10.46 -8.37
N TRP A 104 25.26 -9.32 -9.03
CA TRP A 104 24.61 -9.08 -10.32
C TRP A 104 25.41 -9.77 -11.42
N ASP A 105 24.73 -10.28 -12.45
CA ASP A 105 25.41 -10.75 -13.65
C ASP A 105 26.28 -9.62 -14.22
N PRO A 106 27.50 -9.91 -14.69
CA PRO A 106 28.33 -8.90 -15.33
C PRO A 106 27.56 -8.34 -16.53
N THR A 107 27.28 -7.04 -16.54
CA THR A 107 26.70 -6.38 -17.71
C THR A 107 27.74 -6.43 -18.81
N THR A 108 27.47 -7.21 -19.86
CA THR A 108 28.31 -7.32 -21.06
C THR A 108 28.62 -5.91 -21.54
N THR A 109 29.89 -5.52 -21.41
CA THR A 109 30.40 -4.23 -21.87
C THR A 109 30.69 -4.30 -23.36
#